data_AF-A0A804MYM9-F1
#
_entry.id   AF-A0A804MYM9-F1
#
_cell.length_a   1.000
_cell.length_b   1.000
_cell.length_c   1.000
_cell.angle_alpha   90.00
_cell.angle_beta   90.00
_cell.angle_gamma   90.00
#
_symmetry.space_group_name_H-M   'P 1'
#
loop_
_entity.id
_entity.type
_entity.pdbx_description
1 polymer ?
#
loop_
_entity_poly.entity_id
_entity_poly.type
_entity_poly.pdbx_seq_one_letter_code
_entity_poly.pdbx_strand_id
1 'polypeptide(L)'
;MEHTNHRRRRQALATVSATTTLLLLLLCLAALTTAEALREHRDEGGASSSGGSGSGCGSNAAGGKQSPAVWVFGDSYADTGNLGDLGRELTREWYDPYGTTFPGRPAGRFSDGRVLTDFIASAMGVPTPVAYKLRRGAARGLVARGMNFAVGGAGVLDTGNFQRNIGEQIDLFQAQRPPSPPSARGCDAGVAVVVVSGNDYSYAADKDNSTSVRAAIAYIPAVVRQLREQLLRLRDEAGMRKVVVTNLHPMGCTPLFTRALNYTACDPLANAGAAQHNAALQSVLAALDPANRTFLLLDLNTPFAALVDGAAAATAEERFAEPRRPCCESFSADGHCGQQDDSGRRQYRSVLPGSVRRGSSSSSSTSTRPSPP
;
A
#
# COMPACT_ATOMS: atom_id res chain seq x y z
N MET A 1 -11.53 15.36 -55.49
CA MET A 1 -11.07 14.05 -54.99
C MET A 1 -9.56 14.02 -54.68
N GLU A 2 -8.73 14.81 -55.36
CA GLU A 2 -7.27 14.90 -55.09
C GLU A 2 -6.88 15.44 -53.71
N HIS A 3 -7.57 16.46 -53.19
CA HIS A 3 -7.22 17.08 -51.90
C HIS A 3 -7.33 16.11 -50.69
N THR A 4 -8.27 15.18 -50.72
CA THR A 4 -8.47 14.19 -49.63
C THR A 4 -7.35 13.14 -49.61
N ASN A 5 -6.83 12.78 -50.79
CA ASN A 5 -5.74 11.81 -50.92
C ASN A 5 -4.42 12.38 -50.40
N HIS A 6 -4.20 13.69 -50.59
CA HIS A 6 -3.02 14.38 -50.05
C HIS A 6 -3.03 14.48 -48.51
N ARG A 7 -4.19 14.68 -47.87
CA ARG A 7 -4.30 14.66 -46.39
C ARG A 7 -4.07 13.26 -45.82
N ARG A 8 -4.63 12.20 -46.43
CA ARG A 8 -4.39 10.82 -45.99
C ARG A 8 -2.93 10.41 -46.15
N ARG A 9 -2.26 10.78 -47.25
CA ARG A 9 -0.81 10.57 -47.41
C ARG A 9 0.00 11.33 -46.36
N ARG A 10 -0.32 12.60 -46.06
CA ARG A 10 0.37 13.37 -45.01
C ARG A 10 0.17 12.78 -43.63
N GLN A 11 -1.04 12.30 -43.29
CA GLN A 11 -1.29 11.61 -42.03
C GLN A 11 -0.56 10.27 -41.94
N ALA A 12 -0.53 9.47 -43.01
CA ALA A 12 0.23 8.23 -43.05
C ALA A 12 1.75 8.45 -42.97
N LEU A 13 2.27 9.49 -43.63
CA LEU A 13 3.68 9.88 -43.53
C LEU A 13 4.04 10.39 -42.12
N ALA A 14 3.14 11.14 -41.48
CA ALA A 14 3.34 11.59 -40.10
C ALA A 14 3.30 10.44 -39.09
N THR A 15 2.40 9.47 -39.25
CA THR A 15 2.35 8.30 -38.36
C THR A 15 3.55 7.37 -38.55
N VAL A 16 3.99 7.13 -39.79
CA VAL A 16 5.20 6.34 -40.08
C VAL A 16 6.47 7.05 -39.58
N SER A 17 6.55 8.39 -39.70
CA SER A 17 7.66 9.15 -39.15
C SER A 17 7.69 9.08 -37.62
N ALA A 18 6.54 9.20 -36.95
CA ALA A 18 6.47 9.15 -35.49
C ALA A 18 6.83 7.76 -34.94
N THR A 19 6.33 6.68 -35.57
CA THR A 19 6.61 5.30 -35.14
C THR A 19 8.07 4.91 -35.37
N THR A 20 8.68 5.36 -36.47
CA THR A 20 10.10 5.12 -36.73
C THR A 20 11.00 5.87 -35.74
N THR A 21 10.70 7.14 -35.42
CA THR A 21 11.47 7.86 -34.37
C THR A 21 11.32 7.21 -32.99
N LEU A 22 10.13 6.72 -32.63
CA LEU A 22 9.92 6.06 -31.34
C LEU A 22 10.68 4.72 -31.26
N LEU A 23 10.69 3.94 -32.34
CA LEU A 23 11.43 2.68 -32.40
C LEU A 23 12.95 2.90 -32.35
N LEU A 24 13.46 3.94 -33.02
CA LEU A 24 14.86 4.36 -32.95
C LEU A 24 15.26 4.83 -31.55
N LEU A 25 14.41 5.60 -30.86
CA LEU A 25 14.64 6.01 -29.47
C LEU A 25 14.67 4.82 -28.51
N LEU A 26 13.77 3.85 -28.68
CA LEU A 26 13.75 2.62 -27.88
C LEU A 26 15.00 1.76 -28.12
N LEU A 27 15.44 1.64 -29.38
CA LEU A 27 16.68 0.94 -29.73
C LEU A 27 17.93 1.64 -29.16
N CYS A 28 17.98 2.97 -29.19
CA CYS A 28 19.06 3.73 -28.56
C CYS A 28 19.09 3.56 -27.03
N LEU A 29 17.93 3.55 -26.36
CA LEU A 29 17.85 3.32 -24.92
C LEU A 29 18.27 1.88 -24.54
N ALA A 30 17.90 0.88 -25.33
CA ALA A 30 18.35 -0.50 -25.14
C ALA A 30 19.86 -0.68 -25.39
N ALA A 31 20.43 0.08 -26.31
CA ALA A 31 21.88 0.08 -26.57
C ALA A 31 22.67 0.75 -25.43
N LEU A 32 22.13 1.82 -24.81
CA LEU A 32 22.78 2.47 -23.66
C LEU A 32 22.78 1.56 -22.42
N THR A 33 21.65 0.91 -22.10
CA THR A 33 21.57 0.03 -20.93
C THR A 33 22.44 -1.22 -21.07
N THR A 34 22.63 -1.73 -22.29
CA THR A 34 23.56 -2.86 -22.55
C THR A 34 25.03 -2.44 -22.52
N ALA A 35 25.35 -1.20 -22.92
CA ALA A 35 26.72 -0.67 -22.83
C ALA A 35 27.15 -0.37 -21.38
N GLU A 36 26.23 0.06 -20.52
CA GLU A 36 26.49 0.28 -19.10
C GLU A 36 26.62 -1.06 -18.35
N ALA A 37 25.79 -2.06 -18.67
CA ALA A 37 25.88 -3.40 -18.06
C ALA A 37 27.16 -4.18 -18.43
N LEU A 38 27.81 -3.86 -19.56
CA LEU A 38 29.08 -4.50 -19.96
C LEU A 38 30.33 -3.77 -19.45
N ARG A 39 30.22 -2.51 -19.02
CA ARG A 39 31.35 -1.75 -18.45
C ARG A 39 31.62 -2.08 -16.98
N GLU A 40 30.63 -2.56 -16.23
CA GLU A 40 30.82 -2.93 -14.82
C GLU A 40 31.54 -4.26 -14.59
N HIS A 41 31.94 -4.99 -15.63
CA HIS A 41 32.52 -6.34 -15.49
C HIS A 41 34.02 -6.44 -15.80
N ARG A 42 34.75 -5.32 -15.90
CA ARG A 42 36.13 -5.30 -16.40
C ARG A 42 37.04 -4.26 -15.76
N ASP A 43 37.02 -4.14 -14.44
CA ASP A 43 38.14 -3.57 -13.69
C ASP A 43 38.07 -4.12 -12.26
N GLU A 44 39.20 -4.64 -11.77
CA GLU A 44 39.61 -4.88 -10.37
C GLU A 44 40.55 -6.11 -10.33
N GLY A 45 41.72 -5.96 -10.95
CA GLY A 45 42.92 -6.74 -10.65
C GLY A 45 43.98 -5.79 -10.10
N GLY A 46 44.28 -5.89 -8.80
CA GLY A 46 45.29 -5.05 -8.16
C GLY A 46 45.29 -5.19 -6.65
N ALA A 47 46.21 -6.03 -6.15
CA ALA A 47 46.44 -6.26 -4.72
C ALA A 47 47.05 -5.02 -4.04
N SER A 48 46.58 -4.65 -2.85
CA SER A 48 47.44 -4.25 -1.72
C SER A 48 46.67 -4.14 -0.39
N SER A 49 47.12 -4.98 0.54
CA SER A 49 47.27 -4.77 1.99
C SER A 49 46.38 -3.76 2.76
N SER A 50 45.85 -4.28 3.87
CA SER A 50 45.81 -3.70 5.24
C SER A 50 44.44 -3.27 5.78
N GLY A 51 44.00 -4.02 6.79
CA GLY A 51 43.41 -3.49 8.03
C GLY A 51 42.05 -2.80 7.94
N GLY A 52 40.97 -3.57 7.90
CA GLY A 52 39.62 -3.08 8.20
C GLY A 52 38.72 -4.18 8.72
N SER A 53 38.43 -4.17 10.02
CA SER A 53 37.44 -5.04 10.66
C SER A 53 36.06 -4.86 10.02
N GLY A 54 35.74 -5.69 9.02
CA GLY A 54 34.38 -5.88 8.54
C GLY A 54 33.60 -6.68 9.57
N SER A 55 32.73 -6.01 10.33
CA SER A 55 31.75 -6.64 11.22
C SER A 55 30.73 -7.43 10.40
N GLY A 56 31.03 -8.69 10.13
CA GLY A 56 30.08 -9.63 9.54
C GLY A 56 28.97 -9.95 10.55
N CYS A 57 27.72 -9.94 10.10
CA CYS A 57 26.60 -10.42 10.89
C CYS A 57 26.88 -11.85 11.34
N GLY A 58 27.22 -12.00 12.63
CA GLY A 58 27.52 -13.28 13.25
C GLY A 58 26.39 -14.25 12.95
N SER A 59 26.66 -15.18 12.04
CA SER A 59 25.71 -16.21 11.66
C SER A 59 25.57 -17.13 12.86
N ASN A 60 24.57 -16.94 13.70
CA ASN A 60 23.98 -18.05 14.45
C ASN A 60 23.25 -18.94 13.44
N ALA A 61 24.02 -19.55 12.54
CA ALA A 61 23.62 -20.60 11.63
C ALA A 61 23.59 -21.93 12.41
N ALA A 62 22.73 -21.98 13.41
CA ALA A 62 22.21 -23.23 13.95
C ALA A 62 20.90 -23.54 13.20
N GLY A 63 21.02 -24.26 12.07
CA GLY A 63 19.97 -25.17 11.59
C GLY A 63 18.66 -24.59 11.04
N GLY A 64 18.68 -23.69 10.06
CA GLY A 64 17.52 -23.37 9.21
C GLY A 64 17.55 -21.94 8.65
N LYS A 65 17.27 -21.75 7.36
CA LYS A 65 17.03 -20.41 6.78
C LYS A 65 15.82 -19.78 7.47
N GLN A 66 16.05 -18.92 8.46
CA GLN A 66 14.98 -18.16 9.09
C GLN A 66 14.51 -17.06 8.13
N SER A 67 13.20 -16.99 7.87
CA SER A 67 12.61 -15.91 7.08
C SER A 67 12.87 -14.55 7.75
N PRO A 68 13.08 -13.47 6.97
CA PRO A 68 13.33 -12.16 7.54
C PRO A 68 12.10 -11.65 8.32
N ALA A 69 12.32 -10.91 9.40
CA ALA A 69 11.26 -10.18 10.08
C ALA A 69 10.68 -9.09 9.16
N VAL A 70 9.37 -8.85 9.23
CA VAL A 70 8.67 -7.85 8.39
C VAL A 70 8.06 -6.75 9.25
N TRP A 71 8.45 -5.51 9.00
CA TRP A 71 7.99 -4.32 9.71
C TRP A 71 7.17 -3.45 8.77
N VAL A 72 5.91 -3.21 9.11
CA VAL A 72 4.98 -2.53 8.20
C VAL A 72 4.64 -1.15 8.73
N PHE A 73 4.69 -0.16 7.85
CA PHE A 73 4.37 1.24 8.09
C PHE A 73 3.41 1.71 7.01
N GLY A 74 2.51 2.62 7.33
CA GLY A 74 1.57 3.17 6.36
C GLY A 74 0.19 3.41 6.95
N ASP A 75 -0.82 3.11 6.15
CA ASP A 75 -2.19 3.56 6.37
C ASP A 75 -3.22 2.42 6.38
N SER A 76 -4.48 2.73 6.09
CA SER A 76 -5.61 1.79 6.08
C SER A 76 -5.43 0.61 5.11
N TYR A 77 -4.61 0.75 4.06
CA TYR A 77 -4.32 -0.36 3.15
C TYR A 77 -3.47 -1.45 3.81
N ALA A 78 -2.77 -1.11 4.88
CA ALA A 78 -1.90 -2.01 5.63
C ALA A 78 -2.38 -2.27 7.06
N ASP A 79 -3.25 -1.44 7.63
CA ASP A 79 -3.67 -1.54 9.04
C ASP A 79 -4.39 -2.88 9.34
N THR A 80 -3.91 -3.56 10.38
CA THR A 80 -4.46 -4.83 10.89
C THR A 80 -5.06 -4.71 12.29
N GLY A 81 -5.35 -3.48 12.75
CA GLY A 81 -6.10 -3.17 13.97
C GLY A 81 -5.42 -2.19 14.94
N ASN A 82 -4.57 -1.28 14.45
CA ASN A 82 -3.87 -0.31 15.29
C ASN A 82 -4.75 0.82 15.81
N LEU A 83 -5.83 1.20 15.11
CA LEU A 83 -6.82 2.14 15.65
C LEU A 83 -7.52 1.58 16.90
N GLY A 84 -7.77 0.27 16.95
CA GLY A 84 -8.59 -0.42 17.95
C GLY A 84 -10.06 0.03 17.96
N ASP A 85 -10.88 -0.58 18.81
CA ASP A 85 -12.31 -0.25 18.87
C ASP A 85 -12.55 0.96 19.79
N LEU A 86 -12.91 2.10 19.20
CA LEU A 86 -13.26 3.35 19.87
C LEU A 86 -14.75 3.70 19.71
N GLY A 87 -15.57 2.74 19.24
CA GLY A 87 -16.97 2.98 18.91
C GLY A 87 -17.21 3.08 17.40
N ARG A 88 -18.44 2.75 16.98
CA ARG A 88 -18.83 2.56 15.57
C ARG A 88 -18.58 3.77 14.67
N GLU A 89 -18.78 4.97 15.19
CA GLU A 89 -18.63 6.21 14.44
C GLU A 89 -17.16 6.62 14.23
N LEU A 90 -16.24 6.13 15.09
CA LEU A 90 -14.82 6.48 15.03
C LEU A 90 -13.99 5.38 14.36
N THR A 91 -14.35 4.11 14.55
CA THR A 91 -13.53 2.96 14.16
C THR A 91 -14.39 1.90 13.47
N ARG A 92 -14.95 2.28 12.31
CA ARG A 92 -15.88 1.48 11.51
C ARG A 92 -15.35 0.08 11.14
N GLU A 93 -14.04 -0.07 10.99
CA GLU A 93 -13.32 -1.31 10.70
C GLU A 93 -13.44 -2.39 11.80
N TRP A 94 -14.01 -2.03 12.96
CA TRP A 94 -14.37 -2.93 14.05
C TRP A 94 -15.84 -3.35 14.06
N TYR A 95 -16.60 -3.01 13.01
CA TYR A 95 -18.02 -3.33 12.89
C TYR A 95 -18.35 -4.02 11.55
N ASP A 96 -19.47 -4.75 11.48
CA ASP A 96 -19.95 -5.32 10.21
C ASP A 96 -20.10 -4.20 9.16
N PRO A 97 -19.71 -4.41 7.89
CA PRO A 97 -19.35 -5.67 7.24
C PRO A 97 -17.85 -5.97 7.18
N TYR A 98 -17.03 -5.26 7.97
CA TYR A 98 -15.58 -5.49 7.96
C TYR A 98 -15.22 -6.87 8.52
N GLY A 99 -14.18 -7.49 7.95
CA GLY A 99 -13.67 -8.79 8.36
C GLY A 99 -14.59 -10.00 8.13
N THR A 100 -15.71 -9.87 7.39
CA THR A 100 -16.65 -10.96 7.09
C THR A 100 -16.03 -12.15 6.34
N THR A 101 -15.08 -11.93 5.45
CA THR A 101 -14.36 -12.99 4.72
C THR A 101 -13.11 -13.44 5.44
N PHE A 102 -12.40 -12.53 6.10
CA PHE A 102 -11.25 -12.85 6.96
C PHE A 102 -11.06 -11.78 8.04
N PRO A 103 -10.98 -12.13 9.34
CA PRO A 103 -10.98 -13.47 9.93
C PRO A 103 -12.38 -14.07 10.19
N GLY A 104 -13.43 -13.58 9.52
CA GLY A 104 -14.83 -13.99 9.76
C GLY A 104 -15.57 -13.14 10.79
N ARG A 105 -14.93 -12.08 11.27
CA ARG A 105 -15.48 -11.05 12.16
C ARG A 105 -14.67 -9.76 12.03
N PRO A 106 -15.24 -8.60 12.39
CA PRO A 106 -14.47 -7.37 12.45
C PRO A 106 -13.24 -7.50 13.35
N ALA A 107 -12.10 -7.02 12.87
CA ALA A 107 -10.81 -7.19 13.52
C ALA A 107 -9.85 -6.03 13.22
N GLY A 108 -10.39 -4.85 12.88
CA GLY A 108 -9.59 -3.66 12.69
C GLY A 108 -8.95 -3.51 11.30
N ARG A 109 -9.42 -4.26 10.30
CA ARG A 109 -8.94 -4.18 8.91
C ARG A 109 -9.92 -3.36 8.09
N PHE A 110 -9.43 -2.45 7.27
CA PHE A 110 -10.24 -1.64 6.35
C PHE A 110 -10.70 -2.40 5.09
N SER A 111 -11.02 -3.68 5.25
CA SER A 111 -11.63 -4.53 4.22
C SER A 111 -12.63 -5.49 4.86
N ASP A 112 -13.44 -6.12 4.04
CA ASP A 112 -14.18 -7.33 4.40
C ASP A 112 -13.26 -8.50 4.80
N GLY A 113 -11.97 -8.41 4.50
CA GLY A 113 -11.02 -9.51 4.62
C GLY A 113 -9.59 -9.07 4.86
N ARG A 114 -8.68 -9.79 4.19
CA ARG A 114 -7.24 -9.53 4.19
C ARG A 114 -6.92 -8.16 3.60
N VAL A 115 -5.90 -7.51 4.15
CA VAL A 115 -5.34 -6.25 3.64
C VAL A 115 -3.94 -6.48 3.06
N LEU A 116 -3.29 -5.46 2.49
CA LEU A 116 -2.01 -5.59 1.78
C LEU A 116 -0.93 -6.28 2.64
N THR A 117 -0.90 -5.97 3.94
CA THR A 117 -0.01 -6.62 4.92
C THR A 117 -0.16 -8.14 4.94
N ASP A 118 -1.38 -8.67 4.88
CA ASP A 118 -1.63 -10.11 4.89
C ASP A 118 -1.14 -10.77 3.59
N PHE A 119 -1.31 -10.10 2.45
CA PHE A 119 -0.86 -10.61 1.15
C PHE A 119 0.66 -10.59 1.01
N ILE A 120 1.33 -9.51 1.44
CA ILE A 120 2.79 -9.40 1.45
C ILE A 120 3.39 -10.47 2.38
N ALA A 121 2.84 -10.63 3.58
CA ALA A 121 3.31 -11.65 4.52
C ALA A 121 3.18 -13.06 3.91
N SER A 122 2.04 -13.36 3.28
CA SER A 122 1.82 -14.62 2.58
C SER A 122 2.83 -14.84 1.45
N ALA A 123 3.09 -13.83 0.62
CA ALA A 123 4.07 -13.90 -0.47
C ALA A 123 5.51 -14.13 0.04
N MET A 124 5.82 -13.62 1.24
CA MET A 124 7.12 -13.80 1.90
C MET A 124 7.22 -15.10 2.72
N GLY A 125 6.15 -15.90 2.78
CA GLY A 125 6.12 -17.12 3.59
C GLY A 125 6.25 -16.87 5.10
N VAL A 126 5.77 -15.72 5.58
CA VAL A 126 5.77 -15.36 7.02
C VAL A 126 4.34 -15.15 7.52
N PRO A 127 4.08 -15.33 8.83
CA PRO A 127 2.79 -14.94 9.40
C PRO A 127 2.57 -13.43 9.28
N THR A 128 1.31 -13.01 9.15
CA THR A 128 0.93 -11.59 9.18
C THR A 128 1.55 -10.90 10.41
N PRO A 129 2.31 -9.80 10.23
CA PRO A 129 2.85 -9.01 11.32
C PRO A 129 1.77 -8.56 12.32
N VAL A 130 2.08 -8.71 13.61
CA VAL A 130 1.16 -8.36 14.70
C VAL A 130 0.98 -6.84 14.73
N ALA A 131 -0.26 -6.34 14.79
CA ALA A 131 -0.52 -4.92 15.01
C ALA A 131 0.15 -4.43 16.31
N TYR A 132 0.85 -3.30 16.27
CA TYR A 132 1.52 -2.70 17.43
C TYR A 132 0.61 -2.58 18.66
N LYS A 133 -0.68 -2.23 18.46
CA LYS A 133 -1.67 -2.16 19.54
C LYS A 133 -1.92 -3.50 20.24
N LEU A 134 -1.79 -4.61 19.53
CA LEU A 134 -2.04 -5.97 20.03
C LEU A 134 -0.78 -6.68 20.57
N ARG A 135 0.40 -6.06 20.44
CA ARG A 135 1.71 -6.71 20.72
C ARG A 135 1.84 -7.29 22.13
N ARG A 136 1.22 -6.66 23.14
CA ARG A 136 1.34 -7.07 24.56
C ARG A 136 0.63 -8.41 24.85
N GLY A 137 -0.39 -8.75 24.06
CA GLY A 137 -1.11 -10.02 24.16
C GLY A 137 -0.67 -11.08 23.16
N ALA A 138 0.26 -10.77 22.25
CA ALA A 138 0.71 -11.68 21.22
C ALA A 138 1.83 -12.60 21.71
N ALA A 139 1.92 -13.80 21.12
CA ALA A 139 3.03 -14.71 21.40
C ALA A 139 4.38 -14.06 21.02
N ARG A 140 5.39 -14.17 21.88
CA ARG A 140 6.72 -13.57 21.66
C ARG A 140 7.34 -13.95 20.30
N GLY A 141 7.16 -15.20 19.88
CA GLY A 141 7.65 -15.68 18.58
C GLY A 141 6.95 -15.05 17.37
N LEU A 142 5.71 -14.57 17.52
CA LEU A 142 5.03 -13.80 16.47
C LEU A 142 5.58 -12.37 16.39
N VAL A 143 5.78 -11.72 17.55
CA VAL A 143 6.36 -10.38 17.63
C VAL A 143 7.78 -10.34 17.07
N ALA A 144 8.58 -11.40 17.31
CA ALA A 144 9.93 -11.53 16.76
C ALA A 144 9.96 -11.66 15.23
N ARG A 145 8.87 -12.09 14.59
CA ARG A 145 8.77 -12.21 13.13
C ARG A 145 8.30 -10.94 12.43
N GLY A 146 7.93 -9.91 13.18
CA GLY A 146 7.49 -8.64 12.61
C GLY A 146 6.35 -7.99 13.38
N MET A 147 6.16 -6.71 13.09
CA MET A 147 5.10 -5.90 13.67
C MET A 147 4.57 -4.90 12.65
N ASN A 148 3.27 -4.66 12.71
CA ASN A 148 2.58 -3.69 11.89
C ASN A 148 2.31 -2.42 12.69
N PHE A 149 2.87 -1.30 12.24
CA PHE A 149 2.68 0.04 12.80
C PHE A 149 1.73 0.91 11.96
N ALA A 150 1.28 0.43 10.79
CA ALA A 150 0.35 1.14 9.94
C ALA A 150 -0.97 1.43 10.66
N VAL A 151 -1.52 2.63 10.46
CA VAL A 151 -2.75 3.06 11.12
C VAL A 151 -3.65 3.78 10.13
N GLY A 152 -4.94 3.42 10.09
CA GLY A 152 -5.91 3.99 9.16
C GLY A 152 -5.90 5.52 9.13
N GLY A 153 -5.84 6.12 7.95
CA GLY A 153 -5.84 7.58 7.77
C GLY A 153 -4.48 8.27 7.88
N ALA A 154 -3.40 7.53 8.19
CA ALA A 154 -2.05 8.09 8.18
C ALA A 154 -1.61 8.54 6.78
N GLY A 155 -0.82 9.62 6.73
CA GLY A 155 -0.08 10.03 5.55
C GLY A 155 1.42 9.87 5.75
N VAL A 156 2.17 10.27 4.74
CA VAL A 156 3.61 10.54 4.90
C VAL A 156 3.80 11.76 5.81
N LEU A 157 2.94 12.77 5.65
CA LEU A 157 2.80 13.94 6.50
C LEU A 157 1.58 13.78 7.44
N ASP A 158 1.39 14.75 8.34
CA ASP A 158 0.19 14.84 9.17
C ASP A 158 -1.04 15.14 8.30
N THR A 159 -2.05 14.28 8.40
CA THR A 159 -3.31 14.33 7.66
C THR A 159 -4.47 14.90 8.49
N GLY A 160 -4.20 15.47 9.67
CA GLY A 160 -5.22 16.05 10.55
C GLY A 160 -6.15 15.03 11.21
N ASN A 161 -5.93 13.73 11.01
CA ASN A 161 -6.76 12.65 11.55
C ASN A 161 -6.37 12.21 12.97
N PHE A 162 -5.48 12.96 13.63
CA PHE A 162 -4.88 12.61 14.94
C PHE A 162 -4.19 11.24 14.95
N GLN A 163 -3.77 10.76 13.77
CA GLN A 163 -3.06 9.50 13.59
C GLN A 163 -1.59 9.74 13.35
N ARG A 164 -0.79 8.74 13.73
CA ARG A 164 0.67 8.78 13.54
C ARG A 164 1.00 8.74 12.06
N ASN A 165 1.66 9.78 11.55
CA ASN A 165 2.24 9.75 10.21
C ASN A 165 3.36 8.70 10.14
N ILE A 166 3.83 8.38 8.94
CA ILE A 166 4.86 7.34 8.73
C ILE A 166 6.12 7.61 9.58
N GLY A 167 6.53 8.87 9.76
CA GLY A 167 7.69 9.22 10.59
C GLY A 167 7.50 8.84 12.06
N GLU A 168 6.33 9.12 12.62
CA GLU A 168 5.99 8.75 14.01
C GLU A 168 5.80 7.24 14.18
N GLN A 169 5.39 6.52 13.13
CA GLN A 169 5.35 5.06 13.14
C GLN A 169 6.76 4.47 13.16
N ILE A 170 7.71 5.08 12.44
CA ILE A 170 9.14 4.71 12.50
C ILE A 170 9.71 4.98 13.90
N ASP A 171 9.33 6.09 14.55
CA ASP A 171 9.73 6.39 15.93
C ASP A 171 9.25 5.29 16.90
N LEU A 172 7.98 4.86 16.76
CA LEU A 172 7.44 3.75 17.55
C LEU A 172 8.23 2.47 17.35
N PHE A 173 8.60 2.16 16.11
CA PHE A 173 9.41 0.99 15.79
C PHE A 173 10.79 1.07 16.46
N GLN A 174 11.49 2.21 16.30
CA GLN A 174 12.81 2.42 16.91
C GLN A 174 12.74 2.27 18.44
N ALA A 175 11.67 2.77 19.06
CA ALA A 175 11.43 2.63 20.50
C ALA A 175 11.15 1.18 20.96
N GLN A 176 10.76 0.26 20.05
CA GLN A 176 10.62 -1.17 20.38
C GLN A 176 11.93 -1.95 20.28
N ARG A 177 12.98 -1.40 19.66
CA ARG A 177 14.24 -2.12 19.49
C ARG A 177 15.09 -2.01 20.75
N PRO A 178 15.66 -3.12 21.27
CA PRO A 178 16.71 -3.02 22.26
C PRO A 178 17.93 -2.31 21.64
N PRO A 179 18.69 -1.53 22.43
CA PRO A 179 19.94 -0.95 21.98
C PRO A 179 20.84 -2.06 21.41
N SER A 180 21.13 -1.97 20.12
CA SER A 180 22.00 -2.93 19.45
C SER A 180 23.40 -2.32 19.34
N PRO A 181 24.49 -3.06 19.64
CA PRO A 181 25.83 -2.56 19.40
C PRO A 181 26.01 -2.22 17.91
N PRO A 182 26.88 -1.26 17.55
CA PRO A 182 27.11 -0.87 16.15
C PRO A 182 27.37 -2.05 15.21
N SER A 183 28.05 -3.08 15.70
CA SER A 183 28.37 -4.32 14.98
C SER A 183 27.17 -5.22 14.69
N ALA A 184 26.02 -5.02 15.34
CA ALA A 184 24.79 -5.76 15.11
C ALA A 184 23.77 -4.97 14.26
N ARG A 185 24.05 -3.70 13.93
CA ARG A 185 23.16 -2.90 13.08
C ARG A 185 23.01 -3.56 11.71
N GLY A 186 21.77 -3.76 11.27
CA GLY A 186 21.44 -4.41 10.01
C GLY A 186 21.31 -5.94 10.04
N CYS A 187 21.89 -6.60 11.04
CA CYS A 187 21.83 -8.06 11.15
C CYS A 187 20.42 -8.54 11.52
N ASP A 188 19.75 -7.80 12.41
CA ASP A 188 18.40 -8.10 12.89
C ASP A 188 17.33 -7.19 12.28
N ALA A 189 17.64 -6.46 11.20
CA ALA A 189 16.75 -5.38 10.77
C ALA A 189 15.53 -5.86 9.99
N GLY A 190 15.61 -6.97 9.26
CA GLY A 190 14.47 -7.48 8.49
C GLY A 190 14.17 -6.65 7.25
N VAL A 191 12.90 -6.66 6.83
CA VAL A 191 12.35 -5.92 5.69
C VAL A 191 11.36 -4.90 6.21
N ALA A 192 11.51 -3.63 5.80
CA ALA A 192 10.48 -2.63 6.00
C ALA A 192 9.54 -2.60 4.79
N VAL A 193 8.25 -2.45 5.05
CA VAL A 193 7.20 -2.24 4.05
C VAL A 193 6.53 -0.91 4.35
N VAL A 194 6.58 0.03 3.42
CA VAL A 194 6.01 1.37 3.53
C VAL A 194 4.87 1.50 2.53
N VAL A 195 3.65 1.63 3.06
CA VAL A 195 2.43 1.73 2.26
C VAL A 195 1.92 3.16 2.27
N VAL A 196 1.76 3.72 1.07
CA VAL A 196 1.20 5.06 0.84
C VAL A 196 0.03 4.92 -0.12
N SER A 197 -1.17 5.34 0.31
CA SER A 197 -2.41 5.19 -0.48
C SER A 197 -3.10 6.51 -0.85
N GLY A 198 -2.53 7.66 -0.48
CA GLY A 198 -2.96 8.98 -0.95
C GLY A 198 -3.69 9.87 0.07
N ASN A 199 -3.69 9.52 1.36
CA ASN A 199 -4.33 10.32 2.41
C ASN A 199 -3.81 11.77 2.48
N ASP A 200 -2.52 11.99 2.21
CA ASP A 200 -1.93 13.33 2.11
C ASP A 200 -2.64 14.23 1.09
N TYR A 201 -3.07 13.64 -0.04
CA TYR A 201 -3.70 14.37 -1.14
C TYR A 201 -5.16 14.65 -0.87
N SER A 202 -5.88 13.69 -0.28
CA SER A 202 -7.25 13.92 0.19
C SER A 202 -7.27 15.06 1.21
N TYR A 203 -6.35 15.04 2.17
CA TYR A 203 -6.21 16.10 3.16
C TYR A 203 -5.89 17.47 2.54
N ALA A 204 -4.95 17.52 1.59
CA ALA A 204 -4.62 18.76 0.90
C ALA A 204 -5.80 19.32 0.09
N ALA A 205 -6.58 18.44 -0.56
CA ALA A 205 -7.77 18.83 -1.31
C ALA A 205 -8.87 19.39 -0.39
N ASP A 206 -9.10 18.76 0.77
CA ASP A 206 -10.11 19.18 1.75
C ASP A 206 -9.75 20.53 2.40
N LYS A 207 -8.46 20.74 2.72
CA LYS A 207 -7.98 21.99 3.31
C LYS A 207 -8.12 23.22 2.43
N ASP A 208 -8.10 23.06 1.11
CA ASP A 208 -8.18 24.17 0.16
C ASP A 208 -9.62 24.70 -0.03
N ASN A 209 -10.57 24.29 0.83
CA ASN A 209 -12.00 24.64 0.78
C ASN A 209 -12.67 24.42 -0.59
N SER A 210 -12.03 23.65 -1.47
CA SER A 210 -12.42 23.52 -2.88
C SER A 210 -12.27 22.10 -3.43
N THR A 211 -11.97 21.11 -2.57
CA THR A 211 -11.72 19.70 -2.94
C THR A 211 -10.86 19.58 -4.19
N SER A 212 -9.91 20.51 -4.32
CA SER A 212 -9.26 20.81 -5.59
C SER A 212 -8.17 19.78 -5.84
N VAL A 213 -8.34 18.99 -6.88
CA VAL A 213 -7.28 18.07 -7.35
C VAL A 213 -6.00 18.85 -7.70
N ARG A 214 -6.09 20.16 -8.00
CA ARG A 214 -4.89 21.01 -8.19
C ARG A 214 -4.12 21.22 -6.89
N ALA A 215 -4.81 21.39 -5.76
CA ALA A 215 -4.17 21.50 -4.45
C ALA A 215 -3.47 20.18 -4.09
N ALA A 216 -4.13 19.05 -4.34
CA ALA A 216 -3.51 17.73 -4.21
C ALA A 216 -2.24 17.58 -5.06
N ILE A 217 -2.27 17.98 -6.34
CA ILE A 217 -1.10 17.96 -7.23
C ILE A 217 0.02 18.87 -6.73
N ALA A 218 -0.32 20.08 -6.24
CA ALA A 218 0.66 21.01 -5.69
C ALA A 218 1.33 20.49 -4.41
N TYR A 219 0.71 19.55 -3.69
CA TYR A 219 1.23 18.94 -2.47
C TYR A 219 2.26 17.83 -2.72
N ILE A 220 2.28 17.23 -3.92
CA ILE A 220 3.15 16.09 -4.30
C ILE A 220 4.63 16.32 -3.93
N PRO A 221 5.26 17.48 -4.23
CA PRO A 221 6.68 17.68 -3.90
C PRO A 221 6.98 17.58 -2.40
N ALA A 222 6.07 18.06 -1.54
CA ALA A 222 6.23 18.00 -0.09
C ALA A 222 6.14 16.55 0.41
N VAL A 223 5.15 15.81 -0.07
CA VAL A 223 4.95 14.38 0.27
C VAL A 223 6.14 13.54 -0.16
N VAL A 224 6.60 13.68 -1.41
CA VAL A 224 7.71 12.88 -1.95
C VAL A 224 9.03 13.21 -1.25
N ARG A 225 9.27 14.50 -0.93
CA ARG A 225 10.44 14.89 -0.14
C ARG A 225 10.40 14.26 1.25
N GLN A 226 9.28 14.32 1.96
CA GLN A 226 9.17 13.71 3.28
C GLN A 226 9.31 12.18 3.22
N LEU A 227 8.75 11.55 2.18
CA LEU A 227 8.86 10.11 1.96
C LEU A 227 10.32 9.71 1.76
N ARG A 228 11.10 10.48 0.96
CA ARG A 228 12.55 10.30 0.82
C ARG A 228 13.25 10.25 2.18
N GLU A 229 12.97 11.21 3.06
CA GLU A 229 13.58 11.26 4.39
C GLU A 229 13.20 10.02 5.23
N GLN A 230 11.95 9.57 5.18
CA GLN A 230 11.54 8.37 5.93
C GLN A 230 12.20 7.08 5.39
N LEU A 231 12.39 6.98 4.07
CA LEU A 231 13.12 5.87 3.45
C LEU A 231 14.59 5.85 3.88
N LEU A 232 15.23 7.02 3.93
CA LEU A 232 16.60 7.16 4.44
C LEU A 232 16.70 6.74 5.91
N ARG A 233 15.78 7.19 6.78
CA ARG A 233 15.74 6.79 8.20
C ARG A 233 15.61 5.28 8.36
N LEU A 234 14.77 4.62 7.55
CA LEU A 234 14.63 3.16 7.59
C LEU A 234 15.94 2.46 7.24
N ARG A 235 16.67 2.95 6.24
CA ARG A 235 17.98 2.38 5.85
C ARG A 235 19.08 2.70 6.88
N ASP A 236 19.28 3.98 7.19
CA ASP A 236 20.47 4.49 7.85
C ASP A 236 20.38 4.41 9.38
N GLU A 237 19.22 4.73 9.95
CA GLU A 237 19.02 4.73 11.41
C GLU A 237 18.51 3.36 11.90
N ALA A 238 17.51 2.81 11.23
CA ALA A 238 16.91 1.52 11.59
C ALA A 238 17.69 0.31 11.05
N GLY A 239 18.59 0.51 10.09
CA GLY A 239 19.45 -0.53 9.52
C GLY A 239 18.74 -1.49 8.56
N MET A 240 17.57 -1.13 8.02
CA MET A 240 16.77 -2.04 7.17
C MET A 240 17.55 -2.51 5.95
N ARG A 241 17.62 -3.83 5.74
CA ARG A 241 18.33 -4.40 4.59
C ARG A 241 17.57 -4.18 3.28
N LYS A 242 16.25 -4.25 3.36
CA LYS A 242 15.32 -4.00 2.27
C LYS A 242 14.21 -3.10 2.77
N VAL A 243 13.87 -2.11 1.96
CA VAL A 243 12.74 -1.22 2.18
C VAL A 243 11.87 -1.29 0.93
N VAL A 244 10.72 -1.93 1.07
CA VAL A 244 9.70 -2.03 0.03
C VAL A 244 8.75 -0.84 0.20
N VAL A 245 8.55 -0.04 -0.85
CA VAL A 245 7.63 1.09 -0.84
C VAL A 245 6.60 0.95 -1.94
N THR A 246 5.34 1.25 -1.65
CA THR A 246 4.28 1.22 -2.68
C THR A 246 4.24 2.54 -3.45
N ASN A 247 3.93 2.47 -4.74
CA ASN A 247 3.41 3.63 -5.45
C ASN A 247 1.88 3.75 -5.26
N LEU A 248 1.29 4.83 -5.77
CA LEU A 248 -0.16 5.00 -5.74
C LEU A 248 -0.81 4.18 -6.86
N HIS A 249 -1.90 3.51 -6.50
CA HIS A 249 -2.88 2.99 -7.45
C HIS A 249 -3.52 4.15 -8.26
N PRO A 250 -4.21 3.89 -9.39
CA PRO A 250 -4.94 4.94 -10.12
C PRO A 250 -6.09 5.47 -9.27
N MET A 251 -5.81 6.51 -8.46
CA MET A 251 -6.73 7.02 -7.44
C MET A 251 -8.08 7.45 -8.00
N GLY A 252 -8.11 8.01 -9.21
CA GLY A 252 -9.34 8.40 -9.89
C GLY A 252 -10.28 7.24 -10.20
N CYS A 253 -9.79 6.00 -10.15
CA CYS A 253 -10.60 4.79 -10.29
C CYS A 253 -11.16 4.26 -8.96
N THR A 254 -10.84 4.89 -7.83
CA THR A 254 -11.40 4.50 -6.53
C THR A 254 -12.86 4.96 -6.41
N PRO A 255 -13.70 4.26 -5.63
CA PRO A 255 -15.07 4.65 -5.33
C PRO A 255 -15.26 6.11 -4.90
N LEU A 256 -14.25 6.70 -4.25
CA LEU A 256 -14.28 8.11 -3.83
C LEU A 256 -14.46 9.06 -5.03
N PHE A 257 -13.78 8.79 -6.15
CA PHE A 257 -13.87 9.61 -7.36
C PHE A 257 -14.93 9.11 -8.33
N THR A 258 -15.06 7.78 -8.50
CA THR A 258 -15.96 7.20 -9.49
C THR A 258 -17.43 7.39 -9.12
N ARG A 259 -17.77 7.58 -7.83
CA ARG A 259 -19.15 7.86 -7.37
C ARG A 259 -19.76 9.09 -8.06
N ALA A 260 -19.01 10.18 -8.18
CA ALA A 260 -19.46 11.40 -8.85
C ALA A 260 -19.69 11.20 -10.38
N LEU A 261 -19.12 10.13 -10.94
CA LEU A 261 -19.21 9.73 -12.34
C LEU A 261 -20.15 8.52 -12.54
N ASN A 262 -21.04 8.25 -11.58
CA ASN A 262 -21.95 7.09 -11.58
C ASN A 262 -21.24 5.74 -11.82
N TYR A 263 -19.99 5.62 -11.35
CA TYR A 263 -19.15 4.43 -11.48
C TYR A 263 -18.79 4.03 -12.93
N THR A 264 -19.01 4.92 -13.90
CA THR A 264 -18.82 4.62 -15.33
C THR A 264 -17.40 4.86 -15.81
N ALA A 265 -16.68 5.78 -15.19
CA ALA A 265 -15.33 6.21 -15.60
C ALA A 265 -14.47 6.52 -14.38
N CYS A 266 -13.16 6.61 -14.59
CA CYS A 266 -12.21 7.12 -13.61
C CYS A 266 -12.04 8.64 -13.77
N ASP A 267 -11.76 9.34 -12.68
CA ASP A 267 -11.38 10.76 -12.76
C ASP A 267 -9.97 10.92 -13.37
N PRO A 268 -9.83 11.60 -14.53
CA PRO A 268 -8.56 11.69 -15.23
C PRO A 268 -7.54 12.56 -14.49
N LEU A 269 -7.98 13.58 -13.75
CA LEU A 269 -7.09 14.52 -13.07
C LEU A 269 -6.49 13.89 -11.80
N ALA A 270 -7.29 13.12 -11.06
CA ALA A 270 -6.82 12.33 -9.92
C ALA A 270 -5.83 11.23 -10.36
N ASN A 271 -6.09 10.58 -11.50
CA ASN A 271 -5.14 9.64 -12.10
C ASN A 271 -3.83 10.32 -12.55
N ALA A 272 -3.91 11.53 -13.12
CA ALA A 272 -2.72 12.31 -13.45
C ALA A 272 -1.90 12.67 -12.20
N GLY A 273 -2.56 13.04 -11.11
CA GLY A 273 -1.91 13.28 -9.81
C GLY A 273 -1.20 12.03 -9.27
N ALA A 274 -1.85 10.86 -9.35
CA ALA A 274 -1.23 9.59 -8.98
C ALA A 274 0.00 9.28 -9.83
N ALA A 275 -0.10 9.46 -11.16
CA ALA A 275 1.01 9.26 -12.09
C ALA A 275 2.20 10.20 -11.79
N GLN A 276 1.93 11.46 -11.45
CA GLN A 276 2.96 12.44 -11.10
C GLN A 276 3.68 12.07 -9.79
N HIS A 277 2.95 11.64 -8.75
CA HIS A 277 3.58 11.10 -7.54
C HIS A 277 4.45 9.88 -7.86
N ASN A 278 3.93 8.95 -8.67
CA ASN A 278 4.62 7.71 -9.00
C ASN A 278 5.94 7.97 -9.75
N ALA A 279 5.94 8.90 -10.71
CA ALA A 279 7.14 9.32 -11.43
C ALA A 279 8.17 9.99 -10.51
N ALA A 280 7.71 10.85 -9.59
CA ALA A 280 8.56 11.51 -8.61
C ALA A 280 9.17 10.51 -7.61
N LEU A 281 8.38 9.53 -7.13
CA LEU A 281 8.86 8.45 -6.27
C LEU A 281 9.93 7.61 -7.00
N GLN A 282 9.68 7.19 -8.24
CA GLN A 282 10.68 6.45 -9.02
C GLN A 282 11.99 7.23 -9.17
N SER A 283 11.92 8.55 -9.40
CA SER A 283 13.10 9.42 -9.45
C SER A 283 13.86 9.46 -8.13
N VAL A 284 13.14 9.52 -7.00
CA VAL A 284 13.75 9.43 -5.66
C VAL A 284 14.45 8.09 -5.47
N LEU A 285 13.80 6.97 -5.79
CA LEU A 285 14.38 5.64 -5.59
C LEU A 285 15.63 5.43 -6.46
N ALA A 286 15.57 5.81 -7.74
CA ALA A 286 16.71 5.75 -8.65
C ALA A 286 17.89 6.61 -8.17
N ALA A 287 17.63 7.78 -7.57
CA ALA A 287 18.68 8.63 -7.02
C ALA A 287 19.26 8.09 -5.69
N LEU A 288 18.43 7.46 -4.86
CA LEU A 288 18.85 6.91 -3.56
C LEU A 288 19.64 5.59 -3.68
N ASP A 289 19.28 4.77 -4.67
CA ASP A 289 19.80 3.42 -4.84
C ASP A 289 19.64 2.96 -6.31
N PRO A 290 20.52 3.44 -7.22
CA PRO A 290 20.43 3.14 -8.66
C PRO A 290 20.42 1.64 -8.99
N ALA A 291 21.03 0.82 -8.13
CA ALA A 291 21.14 -0.62 -8.30
C ALA A 291 19.98 -1.40 -7.65
N ASN A 292 18.98 -0.73 -7.04
CA ASN A 292 17.83 -1.32 -6.35
C ASN A 292 18.24 -2.39 -5.30
N ARG A 293 19.38 -2.19 -4.63
CA ARG A 293 19.94 -3.13 -3.65
C ARG A 293 19.25 -3.06 -2.29
N THR A 294 18.69 -1.92 -1.93
CA THR A 294 18.04 -1.62 -0.66
C THR A 294 16.58 -1.22 -0.87
N PHE A 295 16.31 -0.29 -1.78
CA PHE A 295 14.96 0.23 -2.01
C PHE A 295 14.29 -0.53 -3.14
N LEU A 296 13.09 -1.05 -2.89
CA LEU A 296 12.30 -1.82 -3.85
C LEU A 296 10.92 -1.19 -4.01
N LEU A 297 10.50 -0.98 -5.25
CA LEU A 297 9.16 -0.50 -5.55
C LEU A 297 8.17 -1.68 -5.64
N LEU A 298 7.12 -1.65 -4.84
CA LEU A 298 5.94 -2.50 -5.03
C LEU A 298 4.91 -1.74 -5.86
N ASP A 299 4.80 -2.10 -7.14
CA ASP A 299 3.89 -1.45 -8.07
C ASP A 299 2.43 -1.90 -7.85
N LEU A 300 1.63 -1.00 -7.27
CA LEU A 300 0.19 -1.12 -7.13
C LEU A 300 -0.57 -0.49 -8.31
N ASN A 301 0.08 0.36 -9.11
CA ASN A 301 -0.59 1.11 -10.17
C ASN A 301 -0.98 0.21 -11.34
N THR A 302 0.00 -0.49 -11.91
CA THR A 302 -0.19 -1.33 -13.11
C THR A 302 -1.20 -2.44 -12.90
N PRO A 303 -1.11 -3.31 -11.86
CA PRO A 303 -2.08 -4.39 -11.68
C PRO A 303 -3.49 -3.86 -11.39
N PHE A 304 -3.62 -2.77 -10.64
CA PHE A 304 -4.92 -2.17 -10.34
C PHE A 304 -5.57 -1.58 -11.61
N ALA A 305 -4.80 -0.87 -12.43
CA ALA A 305 -5.29 -0.35 -13.71
C ALA A 305 -5.76 -1.48 -14.63
N ALA A 306 -4.98 -2.56 -14.74
CA ALA A 306 -5.34 -3.72 -15.55
C ALA A 306 -6.63 -4.41 -15.06
N LEU A 307 -6.87 -4.46 -13.74
CA LEU A 307 -8.12 -4.98 -13.18
C LEU A 307 -9.31 -4.07 -13.48
N VAL A 308 -9.15 -2.75 -13.36
CA VAL A 308 -10.22 -1.78 -13.61
C VAL A 308 -10.61 -1.71 -15.08
N ASP A 309 -9.63 -1.82 -15.98
CA ASP A 309 -9.85 -1.80 -17.43
C ASP A 309 -10.24 -3.17 -17.99
N GLY A 310 -10.33 -4.20 -17.15
CA GLY A 310 -10.74 -5.56 -17.52
C GLY A 310 -9.67 -6.37 -18.27
N ALA A 311 -8.45 -5.84 -18.38
CA ALA A 311 -7.32 -6.45 -19.08
C ALA A 311 -6.63 -7.57 -18.29
N ALA A 312 -6.78 -7.61 -16.95
CA ALA A 312 -6.11 -8.58 -16.08
C ALA A 312 -6.81 -9.94 -15.94
N ALA A 313 -8.08 -10.06 -16.34
CA ALA A 313 -8.82 -11.31 -16.17
C ALA A 313 -8.62 -12.24 -17.37
N ALA A 314 -8.18 -13.49 -17.11
CA ALA A 314 -8.02 -14.51 -18.14
C ALA A 314 -9.37 -15.06 -18.60
N THR A 315 -10.37 -15.08 -17.71
CA THR A 315 -11.75 -15.47 -18.01
C THR A 315 -12.76 -14.39 -17.63
N ALA A 316 -13.98 -14.49 -18.17
CA ALA A 316 -15.09 -13.62 -17.75
C ALA A 316 -15.49 -13.85 -16.29
N GLU A 317 -15.26 -15.06 -15.76
CA GLU A 317 -15.57 -15.44 -14.37
C GLU A 317 -14.60 -14.80 -13.37
N GLU A 318 -13.37 -14.50 -13.81
CA GLU A 318 -12.36 -13.79 -13.02
C GLU A 318 -12.56 -12.26 -13.03
N ARG A 319 -13.44 -11.74 -13.90
CA ARG A 319 -13.71 -10.29 -13.96
C ARG A 319 -14.62 -9.87 -12.83
N PHE A 320 -14.22 -8.81 -12.12
CA PHE A 320 -15.16 -8.05 -11.30
C PHE A 320 -16.28 -7.51 -12.19
N ALA A 321 -17.53 -7.83 -11.84
CA ALA A 321 -18.69 -7.36 -12.61
C ALA A 321 -18.79 -5.83 -12.63
N GLU A 322 -18.42 -5.17 -11.53
CA GLU A 322 -18.45 -3.71 -11.38
C GLU A 322 -17.10 -3.21 -10.81
N PRO A 323 -16.01 -3.16 -11.59
CA PRO A 323 -14.66 -2.93 -11.07
C PRO A 323 -14.44 -1.53 -10.46
N ARG A 324 -15.35 -0.60 -10.70
CA ARG A 324 -15.29 0.80 -10.22
C ARG A 324 -16.29 1.09 -9.10
N ARG A 325 -17.13 0.12 -8.72
CA ARG A 325 -18.17 0.28 -7.69
C ARG A 325 -17.74 -0.43 -6.40
N PRO A 326 -17.93 0.17 -5.22
CA PRO A 326 -17.61 -0.50 -3.96
C PRO A 326 -18.65 -1.60 -3.66
N CYS A 327 -18.19 -2.70 -3.06
CA CYS A 327 -19.09 -3.77 -2.59
C CYS A 327 -20.02 -3.31 -1.45
N CYS A 328 -19.64 -2.27 -0.71
CA CYS A 328 -20.43 -1.68 0.36
C CYS A 328 -20.55 -0.16 0.18
N GLU A 329 -21.76 0.35 0.34
CA GLU A 329 -22.14 1.72 0.00
C GLU A 329 -23.15 2.27 1.00
N SER A 330 -22.85 3.45 1.58
CA SER A 330 -23.80 4.17 2.44
C SER A 330 -25.00 4.71 1.65
N PHE A 331 -26.15 4.77 2.31
CA PHE A 331 -27.34 5.44 1.78
C PHE A 331 -27.21 6.96 1.78
N SER A 332 -26.39 7.54 2.66
CA SER A 332 -26.08 8.97 2.68
C SER A 332 -24.72 9.25 2.02
N ALA A 333 -24.54 10.48 1.52
CA ALA A 333 -23.31 10.89 0.84
C ALA A 333 -22.11 11.01 1.80
N ASP A 334 -22.38 11.34 3.05
CA ASP A 334 -21.43 11.51 4.17
C ASP A 334 -21.27 10.25 5.03
N GLY A 335 -22.12 9.25 4.82
CA GLY A 335 -22.11 8.03 5.64
C GLY A 335 -21.07 7.02 5.19
N HIS A 336 -20.93 5.96 5.97
CA HIS A 336 -19.92 4.93 5.75
C HIS A 336 -20.45 3.51 5.91
N CYS A 337 -19.71 2.56 5.37
CA CYS A 337 -19.90 1.15 5.69
C CYS A 337 -19.80 0.91 7.19
N GLY A 338 -20.75 0.15 7.72
CA GLY A 338 -20.86 -0.14 9.15
C GLY A 338 -21.64 0.87 9.98
N GLN A 339 -22.15 1.95 9.38
CA GLN A 339 -23.03 2.90 10.05
C GLN A 339 -24.40 2.27 10.38
N GLN A 340 -24.94 2.64 11.55
CA GLN A 340 -26.28 2.29 12.00
C GLN A 340 -27.00 3.55 12.49
N ASP A 341 -28.33 3.58 12.38
CA ASP A 341 -29.14 4.59 13.06
C ASP A 341 -29.32 4.23 14.55
N ASP A 342 -29.95 5.13 15.32
CA ASP A 342 -30.18 4.96 16.76
C ASP A 342 -31.00 3.69 17.11
N SER A 343 -31.72 3.12 16.13
CA SER A 343 -32.46 1.87 16.29
C SER A 343 -31.63 0.61 15.99
N GLY A 344 -30.36 0.78 15.62
CA GLY A 344 -29.45 -0.30 15.22
C GLY A 344 -29.65 -0.75 13.77
N ARG A 345 -30.46 -0.03 12.97
CA ARG A 345 -30.70 -0.38 11.58
C ARG A 345 -29.56 0.14 10.71
N ARG A 346 -29.06 -0.75 9.84
CA ARG A 346 -27.94 -0.46 8.92
C ARG A 346 -28.29 0.67 7.95
N GLN A 347 -27.34 1.59 7.77
CA GLN A 347 -27.45 2.72 6.84
C GLN A 347 -26.63 2.52 5.55
N TYR A 348 -26.36 1.26 5.19
CA TYR A 348 -25.56 0.91 4.01
C TYR A 348 -26.12 -0.35 3.34
N ARG A 349 -25.86 -0.47 2.03
CA ARG A 349 -25.99 -1.72 1.28
C ARG A 349 -24.63 -2.41 1.22
N SER A 350 -24.62 -3.74 1.27
CA SER A 350 -23.41 -4.54 1.05
C SER A 350 -23.77 -5.76 0.21
N VAL A 351 -23.03 -6.01 -0.86
CA VAL A 351 -23.11 -7.26 -1.67
C VAL A 351 -22.16 -8.35 -1.16
N LEU A 352 -21.44 -8.09 -0.06
CA LEU A 352 -20.48 -9.03 0.51
C LEU A 352 -21.19 -10.23 1.16
N PRO A 353 -20.70 -11.46 0.93
CA PRO A 353 -21.19 -12.67 1.60
C PRO A 353 -21.20 -12.49 3.12
N GLY A 354 -22.27 -12.95 3.79
CA GLY A 354 -22.40 -12.89 5.25
C GLY A 354 -23.07 -11.63 5.80
N SER A 355 -23.17 -10.54 5.02
CA SER A 355 -23.83 -9.29 5.43
C SER A 355 -25.31 -9.49 5.80
N VAL A 356 -25.97 -10.57 5.37
CA VAL A 356 -27.40 -10.82 5.61
C VAL A 356 -27.67 -11.66 6.89
N ARG A 357 -26.66 -12.27 7.53
CA ARG A 357 -26.89 -13.36 8.51
C ARG A 357 -27.00 -12.99 10.01
N ARG A 358 -27.15 -11.72 10.41
CA ARG A 358 -27.31 -11.37 11.86
C ARG A 358 -28.41 -10.36 12.17
N GLY A 359 -29.52 -10.42 11.44
CA GLY A 359 -30.70 -9.57 11.66
C GLY A 359 -32.00 -10.37 11.78
N SER A 360 -31.97 -11.54 12.42
CA SER A 360 -33.17 -12.35 12.69
C SER A 360 -32.83 -13.54 13.58
N SER A 361 -32.68 -13.30 14.89
CA SER A 361 -32.81 -14.36 15.90
C SER A 361 -33.49 -13.81 17.15
N SER A 362 -34.68 -13.24 16.95
CA SER A 362 -35.76 -13.31 17.92
C SER A 362 -36.50 -14.63 17.67
N SER A 363 -35.91 -15.74 18.11
CA SER A 363 -36.58 -17.05 18.10
C SER A 363 -36.02 -17.89 19.23
N SER A 364 -36.71 -17.82 20.37
CA SER A 364 -37.08 -18.98 21.18
C SER A 364 -36.13 -20.18 21.14
N SER A 365 -35.29 -20.30 22.17
CA SER A 365 -34.84 -21.62 22.62
C SER A 365 -34.83 -21.63 24.15
N THR A 366 -35.99 -21.98 24.68
CA THR A 366 -36.19 -22.56 26.00
C THR A 366 -35.23 -23.74 26.15
N SER A 367 -34.27 -23.66 27.08
CA SER A 367 -33.50 -24.82 27.51
C SER A 367 -33.43 -24.79 29.03
N THR A 368 -34.32 -25.60 29.58
CA THR A 368 -34.39 -26.07 30.96
C THR A 368 -33.04 -26.61 31.42
N ARG A 369 -32.55 -26.11 32.56
CA ARG A 369 -31.44 -26.71 33.30
C ARG A 369 -31.97 -27.17 34.66
N PRO A 370 -31.86 -28.46 35.02
CA PRO A 370 -32.30 -28.96 36.31
C PRO A 370 -31.20 -28.73 37.36
N SER A 371 -31.61 -28.29 38.55
CA SER A 371 -30.78 -28.31 39.77
C SER A 371 -30.86 -29.68 40.45
N PRO A 372 -29.79 -30.11 41.13
CA PRO A 372 -29.96 -30.98 42.29
C PRO A 372 -29.00 -30.63 43.46
N PRO A 373 -29.21 -31.23 44.64
CA PRO A 373 -30.28 -30.96 45.61
C PRO A 373 -30.13 -29.61 46.36
#